data_AF-A0A950YCG6-F1
#
_entry.id   AF-A0A950YCG6-F1
#
_cell.length_a   1.000
_cell.length_b   1.000
_cell.length_c   1.000
_cell.angle_alpha   90.00
_cell.angle_beta   90.00
_cell.angle_gamma   90.00
#
_symmetry.space_group_name_H-M   'P 1'
#
loop_
_entity.id
_entity.type
_entity.pdbx_description
1 polymer ?
#
loop_
_entity_poly.entity_id
_entity_poly.type
_entity_poly.pdbx_seq_one_letter_code
_entity_poly.pdbx_strand_id
1 'polypeptide(L)'
;PLRELADRGTPVLGTCAGMIMLDRDHLGVLDVTTRRNAFGRQVRSFEADIELAGVAGGPMHAVFIRAPWVAEHGPGVAVLGRVGEHPVAIRQGNVLAVSFHPELSGDARLHELLLAMNGTR
;
A
#
# COMPACT_ATOMS: atom_id res chain seq x y z
N PRO A 1 1.26 19.04 7.96
CA PRO A 1 -0.15 18.81 7.53
C PRO A 1 -0.54 17.34 7.35
N LEU A 2 0.02 16.57 6.39
CA LEU A 2 -0.43 15.18 6.17
C LEU A 2 -0.11 14.27 7.35
N ARG A 3 1.10 14.35 7.91
CA ARG A 3 1.50 13.58 9.10
C ARG A 3 0.56 13.85 10.27
N GLU A 4 0.27 15.12 10.55
CA GLU A 4 -0.68 15.51 11.60
C GLU A 4 -2.10 14.97 11.38
N LEU A 5 -2.57 14.89 10.13
CA LEU A 5 -3.89 14.29 9.82
C LEU A 5 -3.88 12.79 10.11
N ALA A 6 -2.82 12.09 9.71
CA ALA A 6 -2.64 10.67 9.98
C ALA A 6 -2.53 10.42 11.49
N ASP A 7 -1.77 11.23 12.23
CA ASP A 7 -1.61 11.11 13.69
C ASP A 7 -2.95 11.33 14.44
N ARG A 8 -3.87 12.10 13.86
CA ARG A 8 -5.24 12.30 14.37
C ARG A 8 -6.19 11.14 14.03
N GLY A 9 -5.72 10.08 13.40
CA GLY A 9 -6.51 8.92 13.03
C GLY A 9 -7.24 9.03 11.69
N THR A 10 -7.01 10.10 10.91
CA THR A 10 -7.63 10.23 9.57
C THR A 10 -7.12 9.13 8.65
N PRO A 11 -7.97 8.28 8.04
CA PRO A 11 -7.50 7.24 7.14
C PRO A 11 -6.76 7.81 5.94
N VAL A 12 -5.62 7.20 5.61
CA VAL A 12 -4.78 7.58 4.47
C VAL A 12 -4.54 6.36 3.60
N LEU A 13 -4.67 6.52 2.28
CA LEU A 13 -4.28 5.52 1.29
C LEU A 13 -3.20 6.09 0.38
N GLY A 14 -2.00 5.49 0.43
CA GLY A 14 -0.93 5.78 -0.53
C GLY A 14 -0.85 4.72 -1.62
N THR A 15 -1.15 5.07 -2.87
CA THR A 15 -1.03 4.17 -4.03
C THR A 15 0.23 4.49 -4.83
N CYS A 16 0.99 3.47 -5.24
CA CYS A 16 2.21 3.59 -6.04
C CYS A 16 3.20 4.65 -5.50
N ALA A 17 3.29 5.83 -6.14
CA ALA A 17 4.11 6.93 -5.67
C ALA A 17 3.73 7.43 -4.27
N GLY A 18 2.46 7.31 -3.88
CA GLY A 18 1.98 7.58 -2.53
C GLY A 18 2.65 6.70 -1.48
N MET A 19 2.91 5.42 -1.77
CA MET A 19 3.67 4.53 -0.88
C MET A 19 5.08 5.08 -0.62
N ILE A 20 5.77 5.54 -1.68
CA ILE A 20 7.11 6.15 -1.56
C ILE A 20 7.03 7.41 -0.70
N MET A 21 6.08 8.30 -1.00
CA MET A 21 5.95 9.56 -0.27
C MET A 21 5.65 9.37 1.22
N LEU A 22 4.98 8.30 1.62
CA LEU A 22 4.62 8.05 3.02
C LEU A 22 5.75 7.42 3.85
N ASP A 23 6.83 6.94 3.23
CA ASP A 23 7.90 6.21 3.91
C ASP A 23 8.79 7.10 4.83
N ARG A 24 9.71 6.46 5.58
CA ARG A 24 10.61 7.11 6.54
C ARG A 24 11.46 8.24 5.93
N ASP A 25 11.87 8.09 4.68
CA ASP A 25 12.81 8.99 4.01
C ASP A 25 12.12 10.22 3.39
N HIS A 26 10.78 10.22 3.35
CA HIS A 26 9.97 11.30 2.79
C HIS A 26 9.07 11.94 3.86
N LEU A 27 7.77 11.61 3.90
CA LEU A 27 6.83 12.22 4.85
C LEU A 27 6.85 11.53 6.22
N GLY A 28 7.51 10.38 6.36
CA GLY A 28 7.65 9.58 7.57
C GLY A 28 6.33 9.33 8.30
N VAL A 29 5.31 8.97 7.54
CA VAL A 29 3.99 8.59 8.05
C VAL A 29 3.94 7.08 8.32
N LEU A 30 4.68 6.30 7.54
CA LEU A 30 4.85 4.86 7.69
C LEU A 30 6.26 4.54 8.16
N ASP A 31 6.40 3.57 9.07
CA ASP A 31 7.68 3.02 9.51
C ASP A 31 8.20 1.97 8.52
N VAL A 32 8.44 2.42 7.28
CA VAL A 32 8.95 1.59 6.18
C VAL A 32 10.01 2.32 5.38
N THR A 33 10.83 1.58 4.62
CA THR A 33 11.64 2.14 3.53
C THR A 33 11.16 1.54 2.22
N THR A 34 11.10 2.35 1.17
CA THR A 34 10.64 1.90 -0.15
C THR A 34 11.78 1.85 -1.15
N ARG A 35 11.75 0.86 -2.04
CA ARG A 35 12.63 0.80 -3.21
C ARG A 35 11.83 1.16 -4.45
N ARG A 36 12.29 2.16 -5.20
CA ARG A 36 11.63 2.65 -6.43
C ARG A 36 11.93 1.77 -7.64
N ASN A 37 11.01 1.70 -8.61
CA ASN A 37 11.17 0.98 -9.88
C ASN A 37 11.73 -0.43 -9.71
N ALA A 38 11.24 -1.14 -8.69
CA ALA A 38 12.03 -2.17 -8.07
C ALA A 38 11.96 -3.50 -8.84
N PHE A 39 10.88 -3.75 -9.58
CA PHE A 39 10.63 -4.98 -10.36
C PHE A 39 11.48 -5.15 -11.64
N GLY A 40 12.64 -4.51 -11.73
CA GLY A 40 13.59 -4.70 -12.82
C GLY A 40 13.21 -3.98 -14.13
N ARG A 41 14.16 -3.89 -15.06
CA ARG A 41 14.03 -3.05 -16.27
C ARG A 41 13.04 -3.60 -17.29
N GLN A 42 12.84 -4.92 -17.33
CA GLN A 42 11.98 -5.59 -18.31
C GLN A 42 10.50 -5.66 -17.87
N VAL A 43 10.21 -5.54 -16.57
CA VAL A 43 8.87 -5.69 -16.00
C VAL A 43 8.34 -4.35 -15.48
N ARG A 44 8.63 -3.26 -16.20
CA ARG A 44 8.25 -1.90 -15.79
C ARG A 44 6.74 -1.75 -15.62
N SER A 45 5.94 -2.53 -16.34
CA SER A 45 4.52 -2.66 -16.08
C SER A 45 4.15 -4.14 -16.14
N PHE A 46 3.36 -4.60 -15.18
CA PHE A 46 2.79 -5.94 -15.17
C PHE A 46 1.52 -5.96 -14.33
N GLU A 47 0.77 -7.05 -14.47
CA GLU A 47 -0.44 -7.30 -13.71
C GLU A 47 -0.28 -8.63 -12.98
N ALA A 48 -0.85 -8.73 -11.79
CA ALA A 48 -0.86 -9.95 -11.00
C ALA A 48 -2.11 -9.99 -10.11
N ASP A 49 -2.63 -11.19 -9.88
CA ASP A 49 -3.66 -11.40 -8.88
C ASP A 49 -3.01 -11.64 -7.52
N ILE A 50 -3.43 -10.88 -6.51
CA ILE A 50 -2.76 -10.84 -5.20
C ILE A 50 -3.75 -11.08 -4.08
N GLU A 51 -3.42 -12.05 -3.23
CA GLU A 51 -4.14 -12.26 -1.98
C GLU A 51 -3.86 -11.11 -1.01
N LEU A 52 -4.93 -10.50 -0.50
CA LEU A 52 -4.87 -9.39 0.46
C LEU A 52 -5.46 -9.81 1.79
N ALA A 53 -4.61 -9.95 2.81
CA ALA A 53 -5.04 -10.25 4.16
C ALA A 53 -6.01 -9.17 4.67
N GLY A 54 -7.15 -9.61 5.22
CA GLY A 54 -8.20 -8.71 5.70
C GLY A 54 -9.12 -8.13 4.62
N VAL A 55 -8.96 -8.53 3.36
CA VAL A 55 -9.88 -8.19 2.26
C VAL A 55 -10.54 -9.47 1.76
N ALA A 56 -11.84 -9.61 1.99
CA ALA A 56 -12.60 -10.78 1.54
C ALA A 56 -12.86 -10.76 0.02
N GLY A 57 -13.24 -11.91 -0.56
CA GLY A 57 -13.61 -12.02 -1.98
C GLY A 57 -12.53 -12.59 -2.90
N GLY A 58 -11.47 -13.19 -2.35
CA GLY A 58 -10.38 -13.83 -3.10
C GLY A 58 -9.32 -12.83 -3.62
N PRO A 59 -8.43 -13.28 -4.52
CA PRO A 59 -7.36 -12.45 -5.08
C PRO A 59 -7.89 -11.13 -5.66
N MET A 60 -7.11 -10.06 -5.50
CA MET A 60 -7.36 -8.78 -6.14
C MET A 60 -6.47 -8.65 -7.37
N HIS A 61 -7.07 -8.27 -8.50
CA HIS A 61 -6.33 -7.96 -9.71
C HIS A 61 -5.56 -6.64 -9.52
N ALA A 62 -4.23 -6.69 -9.54
CA ALA A 62 -3.36 -5.56 -9.22
C ALA A 62 -2.52 -5.13 -10.43
N VAL A 63 -2.63 -3.85 -10.80
CA VAL A 63 -1.90 -3.22 -11.92
C VAL A 63 -0.66 -2.50 -11.41
N PHE A 64 0.53 -2.98 -11.79
CA PHE A 64 1.80 -2.41 -11.38
C PHE A 64 2.39 -1.58 -12.52
N ILE A 65 2.64 -0.30 -12.27
CA ILE A 65 3.30 0.60 -13.23
C ILE A 65 4.48 1.27 -12.54
N ARG A 66 5.69 0.87 -12.93
CA ARG A 66 6.96 1.32 -12.33
C ARG A 66 6.95 1.23 -10.81
N ALA A 67 6.31 0.17 -10.32
CA ALA A 67 5.92 0.07 -8.93
C ALA A 67 7.13 0.01 -7.98
N PRO A 68 7.00 0.62 -6.78
CA PRO A 68 7.92 0.37 -5.69
C PRO A 68 7.63 -0.98 -5.02
N TRP A 69 8.48 -1.37 -4.07
CA TRP A 69 8.11 -2.32 -3.01
C TRP A 69 8.63 -1.84 -1.67
N VAL A 70 8.15 -2.45 -0.59
CA VAL A 70 8.67 -2.22 0.77
C VAL A 70 9.98 -2.99 0.94
N ALA A 71 11.08 -2.29 1.15
CA ALA A 71 12.40 -2.89 1.36
C ALA A 71 12.58 -3.33 2.81
N GLU A 72 12.15 -2.48 3.75
CA GLU A 72 12.14 -2.77 5.19
C GLU A 72 10.88 -2.19 5.82
N HIS A 73 10.44 -2.80 6.92
CA HIS A 73 9.32 -2.30 7.72
C HIS A 73 9.55 -2.54 9.21
N GLY A 74 9.00 -1.67 10.04
CA GLY A 74 8.99 -1.82 11.49
C GLY A 74 8.01 -2.89 11.98
N PRO A 75 8.06 -3.22 13.27
CA PRO A 75 7.23 -4.26 13.88
C PRO A 75 5.74 -3.90 13.94
N GLY A 76 5.39 -2.61 13.86
CA GLY A 76 4.00 -2.14 13.84
C GLY A 76 3.33 -2.17 12.47
N VAL A 77 4.05 -2.60 11.43
CA VAL A 77 3.56 -2.63 10.04
C VAL A 77 3.05 -4.03 9.72
N ALA A 78 1.76 -4.14 9.43
CA ALA A 78 1.16 -5.36 8.92
C ALA A 78 1.36 -5.45 7.40
N VAL A 79 1.93 -6.56 6.93
CA VAL A 79 1.97 -6.89 5.50
C VAL A 79 0.66 -7.55 5.10
N LEU A 80 -0.07 -6.92 4.19
CA LEU A 80 -1.35 -7.41 3.69
C LEU A 80 -1.20 -8.26 2.43
N GLY A 81 -0.23 -7.96 1.57
CA GLY A 81 -0.04 -8.66 0.31
C GLY A 81 1.40 -8.59 -0.20
N ARG A 82 1.78 -9.61 -0.99
CA ARG A 82 3.12 -9.77 -1.54
C ARG A 82 3.09 -10.15 -3.03
N VAL A 83 4.14 -9.77 -3.75
CA VAL A 83 4.51 -10.36 -5.05
C VAL A 83 5.84 -11.05 -4.86
N GLY A 84 5.84 -12.39 -4.92
CA GLY A 84 6.99 -13.18 -4.46
C GLY A 84 7.31 -12.85 -3.00
N GLU A 85 8.57 -12.50 -2.72
CA GLU A 85 9.01 -12.12 -1.38
C GLU A 85 8.73 -10.65 -1.03
N HIS A 86 8.31 -9.83 -1.99
CA HIS A 86 8.24 -8.38 -1.83
C HIS A 86 6.87 -7.92 -1.30
N PRO A 87 6.80 -7.23 -0.14
CA PRO A 87 5.56 -6.61 0.29
C PRO A 87 5.14 -5.49 -0.67
N VAL A 88 3.88 -5.56 -1.09
CA VAL A 88 3.25 -4.63 -2.06
C VAL A 88 1.97 -4.01 -1.52
N ALA A 89 1.44 -4.51 -0.41
CA ALA A 89 0.33 -3.92 0.33
C ALA A 89 0.63 -4.02 1.82
N ILE A 90 0.54 -2.90 2.53
CA ILE A 90 0.84 -2.78 3.95
C ILE A 90 -0.18 -1.90 4.67
N ARG A 91 -0.25 -2.07 5.99
CA ARG A 91 -1.02 -1.23 6.90
C ARG A 91 -0.23 -0.89 8.16
N GLN A 92 -0.32 0.35 8.60
CA GLN A 92 0.11 0.79 9.93
C GLN A 92 -0.98 1.69 10.52
N GLY A 93 -1.68 1.19 11.54
CA GLY A 93 -2.82 1.91 12.14
C GLY A 93 -3.92 2.26 11.12
N ASN A 94 -4.13 3.56 10.91
CA ASN A 94 -5.08 4.16 9.98
C ASN A 94 -4.49 4.44 8.59
N VAL A 95 -3.26 4.01 8.30
CA VAL A 95 -2.59 4.25 7.02
C VAL A 95 -2.45 2.95 6.25
N LEU A 96 -3.00 2.92 5.03
CA LEU A 96 -2.80 1.88 4.03
C LEU A 96 -1.82 2.37 2.97
N ALA A 97 -0.96 1.48 2.49
CA ALA A 97 -0.18 1.74 1.29
C ALA A 97 -0.09 0.52 0.39
N VAL A 98 -0.27 0.74 -0.91
CA VAL A 98 -0.15 -0.28 -1.94
C VAL A 98 0.78 0.20 -3.04
N SER A 99 1.58 -0.69 -3.61
CA SER A 99 2.52 -0.35 -4.68
C SER A 99 1.88 -0.35 -6.07
N PHE A 100 0.68 -0.90 -6.18
CA PHE A 100 -0.10 -0.99 -7.42
C PHE A 100 -1.17 0.10 -7.49
N HIS A 101 -1.88 0.11 -8.62
CA HIS A 101 -2.93 1.06 -8.95
C HIS A 101 -4.32 0.39 -8.82
N PRO A 102 -4.90 0.33 -7.61
CA PRO A 102 -6.23 -0.26 -7.40
C PRO A 102 -7.31 0.44 -8.26
N GLU A 103 -7.13 1.73 -8.53
CA GLU A 103 -8.03 2.54 -9.36
C GLU A 103 -8.10 2.09 -10.83
N LEU A 104 -7.11 1.34 -11.31
CA LEU A 104 -7.07 0.84 -12.68
C LEU A 104 -7.66 -0.57 -12.82
N SER A 105 -7.91 -1.27 -11.71
CA SER A 105 -8.42 -2.64 -11.71
C SER A 105 -9.96 -2.74 -11.76
N GLY A 106 -10.67 -1.67 -11.41
CA GLY A 106 -12.12 -1.68 -11.22
C GLY A 106 -12.59 -2.34 -9.92
N ASP A 107 -11.68 -2.80 -9.06
CA ASP A 107 -12.00 -3.42 -7.78
C ASP A 107 -12.09 -2.37 -6.64
N ALA A 108 -13.28 -2.24 -6.06
CA ALA A 108 -13.56 -1.26 -5.01
C ALA A 108 -13.12 -1.70 -3.61
N ARG A 109 -12.80 -2.98 -3.38
CA ARG A 109 -12.64 -3.55 -2.03
C ARG A 109 -11.56 -2.86 -1.19
N LEU A 110 -10.48 -2.37 -1.82
CA LEU A 110 -9.46 -1.60 -1.10
C LEU A 110 -9.95 -0.22 -0.66
N HIS A 111 -10.78 0.43 -1.48
CA HIS A 111 -11.40 1.70 -1.13
C HIS A 111 -12.45 1.52 -0.04
N GLU A 112 -13.23 0.43 -0.10
CA GLU A 112 -14.17 0.04 0.96
C GLU A 112 -13.44 -0.22 2.28
N LEU A 113 -12.30 -0.91 2.26
CA LEU A 113 -11.45 -1.10 3.44
C LEU A 113 -11.02 0.26 4.04
N LEU A 114 -10.55 1.19 3.21
CA LEU A 114 -10.17 2.54 3.66
C LEU A 114 -11.34 3.27 4.33
N LEU A 115 -12.54 3.22 3.73
CA LEU A 115 -13.74 3.86 4.28
C LEU A 115 -14.20 3.21 5.58
N ALA A 116 -14.08 1.89 5.69
CA ALA A 116 -14.40 1.15 6.91
C ALA A 116 -13.45 1.47 8.07
N MET A 117 -12.22 1.92 7.78
CA MET A 117 -11.27 2.34 8.82
C MET A 117 -11.69 3.61 9.57
N ASN A 118 -12.67 4.37 9.07
CA ASN A 118 -13.26 5.53 9.77
C ASN A 118 -14.23 5.15 10.93
N GLY A 119 -14.29 3.88 11.32
CA GLY A 119 -15.21 3.37 12.35
C GLY A 119 -14.64 3.34 13.77
N THR A 120 -14.43 4.50 14.39
CA THR A 120 -14.65 4.70 15.85
C THR A 120 -14.78 6.20 16.12
N ARG A 121 -16.02 6.68 16.21
CA ARG A 121 -16.37 7.75 17.14
C ARG A 121 -16.94 7.09 18.39
#